data_AF-A0A941NHF0-F1
#
_entry.id   AF-A0A941NHF0-F1
#
_cell.length_a   1.000
_cell.length_b   1.000
_cell.length_c   1.000
_cell.angle_alpha   90.00
_cell.angle_beta   90.00
_cell.angle_gamma   90.00
#
_symmetry.space_group_name_H-M   'P 1'
#
loop_
_entity.id
_entity.type
_entity.pdbx_description
1 polymer ?
#
loop_
_entity_poly.entity_id
_entity_poly.type
_entity_poly.pdbx_seq_one_letter_code
_entity_poly.pdbx_strand_id
1 'polypeptide(L)'
;MLRLKLLVLAGLLAAPLPLLAAAPGAVQAAQGPAMPGPDSGVRHHGGPLAGLLSPQQRAAFMIQAREQTKDMSRDQKRAWRKDQFQKLASLSESDRQKLRSDMQARWDALPADRKARIEQRMAERKGADRTAH
;
A
#
# COMPACT_ATOMS: atom_id res chain seq x y z
N MET A 1 9.48 -6.22 -33.82
CA MET A 1 10.86 -5.85 -34.18
C MET A 1 11.49 -5.11 -33.00
N LEU A 2 12.51 -5.71 -32.38
CA LEU A 2 13.35 -5.10 -31.34
C LEU A 2 14.08 -3.88 -31.88
N ARG A 3 14.26 -2.81 -31.10
CA ARG A 3 15.47 -1.98 -31.12
C ARG A 3 15.81 -1.42 -29.73
N LEU A 4 16.61 -2.22 -29.03
CA LEU A 4 17.49 -1.84 -27.93
C LEU A 4 18.56 -0.87 -28.46
N LYS A 5 18.82 0.24 -27.78
CA LYS A 5 20.04 1.04 -27.99
C LYS A 5 20.75 1.26 -26.65
N LEU A 6 21.71 0.39 -26.42
CA LEU A 6 22.90 0.61 -25.60
C LEU A 6 23.77 1.70 -26.24
N LEU A 7 24.50 2.46 -25.41
CA LEU A 7 25.81 3.13 -25.63
C LEU A 7 26.06 3.98 -24.36
N VAL A 8 26.85 3.58 -23.36
CA VAL A 8 28.33 3.48 -23.27
C VAL A 8 29.05 4.75 -23.73
N LEU A 9 29.76 5.39 -22.80
CA LEU A 9 31.12 5.99 -22.91
C LEU A 9 31.39 6.72 -21.56
N ALA A 10 32.24 6.24 -20.66
CA ALA A 10 33.70 6.18 -20.69
C ALA A 10 34.39 7.55 -20.66
N GLY A 11 35.16 7.79 -19.59
CA GLY A 11 36.48 8.42 -19.72
C GLY A 11 36.78 9.64 -18.85
N LEU A 12 38.05 9.66 -18.41
CA LEU A 12 38.87 10.78 -17.89
C LEU A 12 38.73 11.08 -16.38
N LEU A 13 39.79 11.32 -15.59
CA LEU A 13 41.23 11.42 -15.84
C LEU A 13 41.99 11.27 -14.50
N ALA A 14 43.32 11.09 -14.59
CA ALA A 14 44.30 10.81 -13.56
C ALA A 14 44.66 11.95 -12.56
N ALA A 15 44.92 11.53 -11.30
CA ALA A 15 45.97 11.92 -10.31
C ALA A 15 46.18 13.42 -9.92
N PRO A 16 46.93 13.79 -8.83
CA PRO A 16 47.60 13.05 -7.74
C PRO A 16 47.30 13.57 -6.28
N LEU A 17 47.91 12.91 -5.29
CA LEU A 17 47.88 13.09 -3.81
C LEU A 17 48.29 14.49 -3.29
N PRO A 18 47.85 14.85 -2.07
CA PRO A 18 48.83 14.91 -0.98
C PRO A 18 48.36 14.28 0.34
N LEU A 19 49.27 13.53 0.99
CA LEU A 19 49.20 13.16 2.40
C LEU A 19 49.29 14.43 3.26
N LEU A 20 48.35 14.62 4.19
CA LEU A 20 48.52 15.56 5.31
C LEU A 20 48.04 14.93 6.62
N ALA A 21 48.99 14.85 7.55
CA ALA A 21 48.89 15.03 9.00
C ALA A 21 47.88 14.21 9.83
N ALA A 22 48.45 13.39 10.71
CA ALA A 22 47.80 12.80 11.86
C ALA A 22 47.38 13.87 12.90
N ALA A 23 46.13 13.77 13.37
CA ALA A 23 45.67 14.33 14.63
C ALA A 23 44.70 13.34 15.28
N PRO A 24 44.96 12.80 16.49
CA PRO A 24 43.94 12.10 17.26
C PRO A 24 43.16 13.17 18.04
N GLY A 25 42.27 13.86 17.33
CA GLY A 25 41.43 14.90 17.89
C GLY A 25 40.00 14.39 18.07
N ALA A 26 39.65 14.12 19.32
CA ALA A 26 38.31 14.19 19.92
C ALA A 26 37.12 13.67 19.09
N VAL A 27 36.53 12.60 19.63
CA VAL A 27 35.11 12.24 19.49
C VAL A 27 34.23 13.50 19.56
N GLN A 28 33.69 13.91 18.42
CA GLN A 28 32.43 14.63 18.34
C GLN A 28 31.72 14.10 17.11
N ALA A 29 30.75 13.20 17.37
CA ALA A 29 29.74 12.86 16.41
C ALA A 29 28.99 14.15 16.07
N ALA A 30 29.48 14.83 15.03
CA ALA A 30 28.78 15.92 14.39
C ALA A 30 27.45 15.34 13.91
N GLN A 31 26.40 15.67 14.64
CA GLN A 31 25.03 15.58 14.18
C GLN A 31 24.94 16.52 12.97
N GLY A 32 25.31 16.00 11.80
CA GLY A 32 25.00 16.66 10.55
C GLY A 32 23.49 16.88 10.51
N PRO A 33 23.01 18.00 9.94
CA PRO A 33 21.58 18.18 9.72
C PRO A 33 21.12 16.97 8.93
N ALA A 34 20.31 16.13 9.59
CA ALA A 34 19.68 15.00 8.95
C ALA A 34 18.98 15.58 7.73
N MET A 35 19.51 15.26 6.54
CA MET A 35 18.78 15.39 5.30
C MET A 35 17.39 14.85 5.61
N PRO A 36 16.30 15.61 5.42
CA PRO A 36 14.98 15.04 5.51
C PRO A 36 14.95 13.96 4.43
N GLY A 37 15.14 12.70 4.87
CA GLY A 37 14.89 11.54 4.05
C GLY A 37 13.49 11.72 3.47
N PRO A 38 13.26 11.34 2.21
CA PRO A 38 12.00 11.62 1.55
C PRO A 38 10.88 11.20 2.48
N ASP A 39 10.16 12.21 2.97
CA ASP A 39 9.02 12.09 3.86
C ASP A 39 7.88 11.46 3.04
N SER A 40 8.10 10.19 2.67
CA SER A 40 7.12 9.28 2.09
C SER A 40 6.43 8.57 3.26
N GLY A 41 6.06 9.36 4.27
CA GLY A 41 5.45 8.92 5.50
C GLY A 41 3.93 9.00 5.48
N VAL A 42 3.30 9.58 4.45
CA VAL A 42 1.84 9.47 4.31
C VAL A 42 1.51 8.14 3.66
N ARG A 43 1.72 7.05 4.42
CA ARG A 43 1.01 5.81 4.17
C ARG A 43 -0.46 6.09 4.45
N HIS A 44 -1.20 6.51 3.43
CA HIS A 44 -2.66 6.47 3.46
C HIS A 44 -3.07 5.00 3.62
N HIS A 45 -3.14 4.53 4.87
CA HIS A 45 -3.56 3.19 5.25
C HIS A 45 -5.06 2.93 4.97
N GLY A 46 -5.77 3.90 4.38
CA GLY A 46 -7.10 3.75 3.84
C GLY A 46 -7.08 3.79 2.32
N GLY A 47 -7.09 2.62 1.67
CA GLY A 47 -7.47 2.53 0.26
C GLY A 47 -8.86 3.15 0.02
N PRO A 48 -9.32 3.32 -1.23
CA PRO A 48 -10.54 4.06 -1.55
C PRO A 48 -11.79 3.48 -0.87
N LEU A 49 -11.75 2.20 -0.51
CA LEU A 49 -12.79 1.50 0.23
C LEU A 49 -12.93 1.99 1.68
N ALA A 50 -11.87 2.51 2.31
CA ALA A 50 -11.88 2.94 3.71
C ALA A 50 -12.67 4.24 3.93
N GLY A 51 -12.75 5.12 2.92
CA GLY A 51 -13.59 6.32 2.96
C GLY A 51 -15.01 6.07 2.45
N LEU A 52 -15.22 5.01 1.66
CA LEU A 52 -16.50 4.75 1.00
C LEU A 52 -17.40 3.77 1.75
N LEU A 53 -16.83 2.72 2.33
CA LEU A 53 -17.55 1.58 2.90
C LEU A 53 -17.26 1.41 4.39
N SER A 54 -18.24 0.93 5.14
CA SER A 54 -18.05 0.51 6.54
C SER A 54 -17.08 -0.70 6.62
N PRO A 55 -16.50 -1.00 7.79
CA PRO A 55 -15.63 -2.16 7.96
C PRO A 55 -16.29 -3.49 7.55
N GLN A 56 -17.58 -3.66 7.86
CA GLN A 56 -18.38 -4.85 7.50
C GLN A 56 -18.64 -4.91 5.99
N GLN A 57 -19.05 -3.80 5.37
CA GLN A 57 -19.25 -3.71 3.92
C GLN A 57 -17.94 -3.98 3.17
N ARG A 58 -16.82 -3.47 3.67
CA ARG A 58 -15.48 -3.74 3.13
C ARG A 58 -15.13 -5.22 3.26
N ALA A 59 -15.49 -5.89 4.34
CA ALA A 59 -15.29 -7.33 4.47
C ALA A 59 -16.10 -8.12 3.43
N ALA A 60 -17.37 -7.78 3.22
CA ALA A 60 -18.21 -8.38 2.17
C ALA A 60 -17.63 -8.15 0.76
N PHE A 61 -17.12 -6.95 0.49
CA PHE A 61 -16.41 -6.63 -0.75
C PHE A 61 -15.15 -7.50 -0.92
N MET A 62 -14.34 -7.65 0.13
CA MET A 62 -13.12 -8.46 0.08
C MET A 62 -13.40 -9.96 -0.10
N ILE A 63 -14.53 -10.46 0.42
CA ILE A 63 -14.98 -11.84 0.17
C ILE A 63 -15.30 -12.01 -1.32
N GLN A 64 -16.07 -11.09 -1.91
CA GLN A 64 -16.38 -11.10 -3.34
C GLN A 64 -15.12 -11.04 -4.20
N ALA A 65 -14.21 -10.14 -3.85
CA ALA A 65 -12.94 -9.96 -4.55
C ALA A 65 -12.14 -11.26 -4.58
N ARG A 66 -12.13 -12.00 -3.47
CA ARG A 66 -11.45 -13.31 -3.39
C ARG A 66 -12.13 -14.36 -4.26
N GLU A 67 -13.45 -14.37 -4.32
CA GLU A 67 -14.21 -15.29 -5.18
C GLU A 67 -13.95 -14.99 -6.66
N GLN A 68 -14.07 -13.74 -7.08
CA GLN A 68 -13.87 -13.32 -8.47
C GLN A 68 -12.42 -13.52 -8.94
N THR A 69 -11.46 -13.33 -8.04
CA THR A 69 -10.04 -13.44 -8.40
C THR A 69 -9.44 -14.81 -8.11
N LYS A 70 -10.22 -15.80 -7.65
CA LYS A 70 -9.70 -17.11 -7.22
C LYS A 70 -8.79 -17.73 -8.27
N ASP A 71 -9.25 -17.78 -9.51
CA ASP A 71 -8.59 -18.45 -10.64
C ASP A 71 -7.72 -17.50 -11.48
N MET A 72 -7.62 -16.23 -11.08
CA MET A 72 -6.79 -15.24 -11.78
C MET A 72 -5.30 -15.38 -11.42
N SER A 73 -4.44 -15.17 -12.42
CA SER A 73 -2.99 -15.05 -12.21
C SER A 73 -2.65 -13.80 -11.37
N ARG A 74 -1.42 -13.72 -10.87
CA ARG A 74 -0.97 -12.58 -10.05
C ARG A 74 -1.07 -11.25 -10.82
N ASP A 75 -0.78 -11.26 -12.11
CA ASP A 75 -0.81 -10.06 -12.94
C ASP A 75 -2.25 -9.66 -13.29
N GLN A 76 -3.11 -10.64 -13.56
CA GLN A 76 -4.55 -10.41 -13.71
C GLN A 76 -5.16 -9.84 -12.42
N LYS A 77 -4.76 -10.35 -11.26
CA LYS A 77 -5.15 -9.79 -9.94
C LYS A 77 -4.69 -8.35 -9.75
N ARG A 78 -3.52 -7.96 -10.27
CA ARG A 78 -3.03 -6.57 -10.22
C ARG A 78 -3.86 -5.67 -11.12
N ALA A 79 -4.10 -6.09 -12.36
CA ALA A 79 -4.92 -5.36 -13.32
C ALA A 79 -6.36 -5.20 -12.81
N TRP A 80 -6.98 -6.28 -12.30
CA TRP A 80 -8.31 -6.26 -11.69
C TRP A 80 -8.39 -5.26 -10.54
N ARG A 81 -7.41 -5.24 -9.62
CA ARG A 81 -7.40 -4.26 -8.52
C ARG A 81 -7.34 -2.82 -9.03
N LYS A 82 -6.55 -2.54 -10.07
CA LYS A 82 -6.46 -1.21 -10.67
C LYS A 82 -7.79 -0.80 -11.31
N ASP A 83 -8.42 -1.70 -12.04
CA ASP A 83 -9.74 -1.50 -12.64
C ASP A 83 -10.81 -1.23 -11.57
N GLN A 84 -10.85 -2.02 -10.49
CA GLN A 84 -11.78 -1.79 -9.40
C GLN A 84 -11.57 -0.45 -8.70
N PHE A 85 -10.31 -0.03 -8.50
CA PHE A 85 -10.00 1.29 -7.95
C PHE A 85 -10.56 2.41 -8.84
N GLN A 86 -10.33 2.32 -10.15
CA GLN A 86 -10.82 3.32 -11.11
C GLN A 86 -12.35 3.37 -11.15
N LYS A 87 -13.00 2.20 -11.17
CA LYS A 87 -14.47 2.09 -11.11
C LYS A 87 -15.04 2.77 -9.87
N LEU A 88 -14.50 2.45 -8.70
CA LEU A 88 -14.93 3.03 -7.42
C LEU A 88 -14.73 4.56 -7.38
N ALA A 89 -13.64 5.05 -7.94
CA ALA A 89 -13.39 6.49 -8.04
C ALA A 89 -14.41 7.20 -8.95
N SER A 90 -14.87 6.52 -10.02
CA SER A 90 -15.83 7.06 -10.97
C SER A 90 -17.31 6.90 -10.58
N LEU A 91 -17.63 6.24 -9.45
CA LEU A 91 -19.03 6.06 -9.03
C LEU A 91 -19.69 7.37 -8.62
N SER A 92 -20.92 7.58 -9.11
CA SER A 92 -21.83 8.63 -8.62
C SER A 92 -22.27 8.36 -7.18
N GLU A 93 -22.80 9.36 -6.47
CA GLU A 93 -23.25 9.16 -5.08
C GLU A 93 -24.41 8.16 -4.98
N SER A 94 -25.32 8.13 -5.96
CA SER A 94 -26.38 7.11 -6.01
C SER A 94 -25.81 5.71 -6.18
N ASP A 95 -24.80 5.53 -7.04
CA ASP A 95 -24.17 4.22 -7.24
C ASP A 95 -23.35 3.79 -6.02
N ARG A 96 -22.72 4.73 -5.33
CA ARG A 96 -22.04 4.50 -4.05
C ARG A 96 -23.03 4.04 -2.98
N GLN A 97 -24.21 4.65 -2.91
CA GLN A 97 -25.25 4.22 -1.97
C GLN A 97 -25.75 2.81 -2.29
N LYS A 98 -25.98 2.51 -3.57
CA LYS A 98 -26.33 1.17 -4.03
C LYS A 98 -25.24 0.16 -3.64
N LEU A 99 -23.97 0.48 -3.89
CA LEU A 99 -22.85 -0.39 -3.52
C LEU A 99 -22.81 -0.65 -2.01
N ARG A 100 -23.02 0.37 -1.17
CA ARG A 100 -23.08 0.21 0.29
C ARG A 100 -24.20 -0.75 0.69
N SER A 101 -25.40 -0.57 0.14
CA SER A 101 -26.56 -1.43 0.39
C SER A 101 -26.29 -2.88 -0.06
N ASP A 102 -25.75 -3.07 -1.26
CA ASP A 102 -25.44 -4.39 -1.80
C ASP A 102 -24.38 -5.10 -0.93
N MET A 103 -23.34 -4.38 -0.48
CA MET A 103 -22.31 -4.94 0.40
C MET A 103 -22.85 -5.25 1.80
N GLN A 104 -23.79 -4.45 2.30
CA GLN A 104 -24.44 -4.71 3.59
C GLN A 104 -25.31 -5.96 3.50
N ALA A 105 -26.16 -6.09 2.48
CA ALA A 105 -26.97 -7.28 2.28
C ALA A 105 -26.13 -8.56 2.17
N ARG A 106 -24.97 -8.48 1.49
CA ARG A 106 -24.04 -9.61 1.40
C ARG A 106 -23.36 -9.92 2.72
N TRP A 107 -23.05 -8.91 3.55
CA TRP A 107 -22.59 -9.13 4.91
C TRP A 107 -23.68 -9.83 5.72
N ASP A 108 -24.91 -9.34 5.68
CA ASP A 108 -26.03 -9.87 6.47
C ASP A 108 -26.41 -11.30 6.07
N ALA A 109 -26.21 -11.67 4.80
CA ALA A 109 -26.38 -13.03 4.31
C ALA A 109 -25.28 -14.01 4.75
N LEU A 110 -24.18 -13.55 5.38
CA LEU A 110 -23.14 -14.46 5.85
C LEU A 110 -23.62 -15.29 7.06
N PRO A 111 -23.22 -16.58 7.14
CA PRO A 111 -23.43 -17.38 8.36
C PRO A 111 -22.79 -16.73 9.59
N ALA A 112 -23.44 -16.88 10.75
CA ALA A 112 -23.01 -16.25 12.00
C ALA A 112 -21.56 -16.60 12.38
N ASP A 113 -21.15 -17.86 12.24
CA ASP A 113 -19.77 -18.29 12.52
C ASP A 113 -18.74 -17.60 11.63
N ARG A 114 -19.10 -17.33 10.37
CA ARG A 114 -18.22 -16.67 9.42
C ARG A 114 -18.09 -15.19 9.74
N LYS A 115 -19.18 -14.53 10.14
CA LYS A 115 -19.19 -13.13 10.62
C LYS A 115 -18.29 -12.99 11.85
N ALA A 116 -18.50 -13.82 12.86
CA ALA A 116 -17.73 -13.79 14.11
C ALA A 116 -16.22 -13.92 13.87
N ARG A 117 -15.79 -14.86 13.02
CA ARG A 117 -14.37 -15.01 12.64
C ARG A 117 -13.80 -13.82 11.88
N ILE A 118 -14.62 -13.10 11.13
CA ILE A 118 -14.18 -11.90 10.41
C ILE A 118 -14.10 -10.72 11.39
N GLU A 119 -15.09 -10.56 12.26
CA GLU A 119 -15.13 -9.52 13.30
C GLU A 119 -13.97 -9.66 14.28
N GLN A 120 -13.66 -10.88 14.73
CA GLN A 120 -12.49 -11.16 15.56
C GLN A 120 -11.20 -10.69 14.87
N ARG A 121 -11.00 -11.05 13.60
CA ARG A 121 -9.82 -10.60 12.83
C ARG A 121 -9.77 -9.09 12.62
N MET A 122 -10.91 -8.42 12.54
CA MET A 122 -10.96 -6.95 12.46
C MET A 122 -10.59 -6.32 13.80
N ALA A 123 -11.06 -6.88 14.91
CA ALA A 123 -10.73 -6.44 16.26
C ALA A 123 -9.23 -6.62 16.58
N GLU A 124 -8.66 -7.77 16.25
CA GLU A 124 -7.23 -8.07 16.42
C GLU A 124 -6.34 -7.07 15.65
N ARG A 125 -6.72 -6.74 14.41
CA ARG A 125 -5.99 -5.73 13.60
C ARG A 125 -6.07 -4.33 14.19
N LYS A 126 -7.21 -3.95 14.77
CA LYS A 126 -7.39 -2.67 15.45
C LYS A 126 -6.58 -2.60 16.76
N GLY A 127 -6.42 -3.74 17.45
CA GLY A 127 -5.59 -3.86 18.65
C GLY A 127 -4.09 -3.73 18.34
N ALA A 128 -3.61 -4.43 17.30
CA ALA A 128 -2.20 -4.42 16.91
C ALA A 128 -1.69 -3.03 16.45
N ASP A 129 -2.56 -2.24 15.81
CA ASP A 129 -2.26 -0.87 15.37
C ASP A 129 -2.09 0.10 16.57
N ARG A 130 -2.74 -0.20 17.71
CA ARG A 130 -2.66 0.61 18.93
C ARG A 130 -1.43 0.32 19.80
N THR A 131 -0.85 -0.87 19.69
CA THR A 131 0.32 -1.29 20.49
C THR A 131 1.65 -1.02 19.77
N ALA A 132 1.62 -0.51 18.54
CA ALA A 132 2.79 -0.20 17.72
C ALA A 132 3.20 1.29 17.76
N HIS A 133 2.59 2.07 18.67
CA HIS A 133 2.89 3.47 18.96
C HIS A 133 3.34 3.62 20.41
#